data_AF-A0A915JAK9-F1
#
_entry.id   AF-A0A915JAK9-F1
#
_cell.length_a   1.000
_cell.length_b   1.000
_cell.length_c   1.000
_cell.angle_alpha   90.00
_cell.angle_beta   90.00
_cell.angle_gamma   90.00
#
_symmetry.space_group_name_H-M   'P 1'
#
loop_
_entity.id
_entity.type
_entity.pdbx_description
1 polymer ?
#
loop_
_entity_poly.entity_id
_entity_poly.type
_entity_poly.pdbx_seq_one_letter_code
_entity_poly.pdbx_strand_id
1 'polypeptide(L)'
;MASHMVDDFWWGSHSAPPNYIAFKTILNVVSEHLNVDDLAATNFAQEYRDFLHNAALFAAKVILYIYRTQTNLLLHPLLNLCQIIAKIQFLNVRSRMRLVTLMKKVLLYSSPDVISSYIDRLIGSEDGILFHHRDCPDNQIFMSIVEIYRNLLAPKNVKCLQESYRLVIAELRYCFEVLQKEANVNCPNAKLDDWDGADPTLWSKGSYSVDYASSTISYLCSTFDEFVNAKNSLIGMWALTPNFFYLLTSLVPISEEWFYALYPAAHYSIVYTLKSHEFFITNSEILQSLTPNLMYSNQTGKYFGKILDVLADLFSSNQCCYDTISLCLQFFGNVLDRARKLNNALVFKNGKFRNVCEATVNLESKNFQFLVPV
;
A
#
# COMPACT_ATOMS: atom_id res chain seq x y z
N MET A 1 -31.26 2.55 8.26
CA MET A 1 -30.24 2.73 9.33
C MET A 1 -29.42 4.00 9.17
N ALA A 2 -29.06 4.43 7.94
CA ALA A 2 -28.37 5.71 7.71
C ALA A 2 -29.17 6.98 8.08
N SER A 3 -30.51 6.93 8.05
CA SER A 3 -31.37 8.06 8.42
C SER A 3 -31.36 8.38 9.91
N HIS A 4 -31.12 7.39 10.77
CA HIS A 4 -31.20 7.55 12.23
C HIS A 4 -29.89 8.03 12.88
N MET A 5 -28.74 7.91 12.20
CA MET A 5 -27.45 8.38 12.74
C MET A 5 -27.18 9.88 12.50
N VAL A 6 -28.06 10.57 11.76
CA VAL A 6 -27.91 12.00 11.43
C VAL A 6 -28.54 12.91 12.51
N ASP A 7 -29.39 12.36 13.37
CA ASP A 7 -30.19 13.15 14.32
C ASP A 7 -29.51 13.35 15.70
N ASP A 8 -28.40 12.67 15.99
CA ASP A 8 -27.73 12.73 17.30
C ASP A 8 -26.79 13.94 17.51
N PHE A 9 -26.67 14.83 16.52
CA PHE A 9 -25.95 16.11 16.71
C PHE A 9 -26.90 17.15 17.33
N TRP A 10 -26.89 17.23 18.66
CA TRP A 10 -27.61 18.23 19.46
C TRP A 10 -27.22 19.67 19.05
N TRP A 11 -28.03 20.27 18.17
CA TRP A 11 -28.09 21.73 18.04
C TRP A 11 -29.00 22.26 19.14
N GLY A 12 -28.42 22.65 20.27
CA GLY A 12 -29.16 23.36 21.31
C GLY A 12 -29.81 24.62 20.71
N SER A 13 -31.14 24.62 20.63
CA SER A 13 -32.05 25.74 20.37
C SER A 13 -31.75 26.71 19.20
N HIS A 14 -30.75 26.46 18.37
CA HIS A 14 -30.40 27.28 17.21
C HIS A 14 -30.64 26.48 15.93
N SER A 15 -31.46 27.04 15.03
CA SER A 15 -31.75 26.45 13.72
C SER A 15 -30.47 26.07 13.00
N ALA A 16 -30.38 24.83 12.52
CA ALA A 16 -29.23 24.36 11.77
C ALA A 16 -28.92 25.33 10.59
N PRO A 17 -27.63 25.55 10.25
CA PRO A 17 -27.27 26.48 9.19
C PRO A 17 -28.00 26.15 7.89
N PRO A 18 -28.47 27.13 7.09
CA PRO A 18 -29.19 26.88 5.83
C PRO A 18 -28.43 25.93 4.89
N ASN A 19 -27.09 26.02 4.89
CA ASN A 19 -26.20 25.15 4.13
C ASN A 19 -26.27 23.69 4.59
N TYR A 20 -26.46 23.43 5.89
CA TYR A 20 -26.63 22.09 6.45
C TYR A 20 -28.01 21.49 6.10
N ILE A 21 -29.06 22.31 6.05
CA ILE A 21 -30.40 21.87 5.65
C ILE A 21 -30.43 21.49 4.17
N ALA A 22 -29.94 22.38 3.28
CA ALA A 22 -29.80 22.08 1.86
C ALA A 22 -28.95 20.82 1.62
N PHE A 23 -27.91 20.65 2.43
CA PHE A 23 -27.07 19.46 2.42
C PHE A 23 -27.81 18.19 2.85
N LYS A 24 -28.57 18.20 3.96
CA LYS A 24 -29.39 17.06 4.42
C LYS A 24 -30.43 16.70 3.34
N THR A 25 -31.01 17.68 2.66
CA THR A 25 -31.93 17.45 1.53
C THR A 25 -31.24 16.78 0.35
N ILE A 26 -30.07 17.25 -0.08
CA ILE A 26 -29.31 16.61 -1.17
C ILE A 26 -28.88 15.20 -0.78
N LEU A 27 -28.39 14.99 0.44
CA LEU A 27 -27.99 13.67 0.94
C LEU A 27 -29.17 12.70 0.94
N ASN A 28 -30.33 13.14 1.45
CA ASN A 28 -31.53 12.32 1.49
C ASN A 28 -31.98 11.94 0.08
N VAL A 29 -32.10 12.92 -0.83
CA VAL A 29 -32.47 12.70 -2.24
C VAL A 29 -31.49 11.75 -2.94
N VAL A 30 -30.18 11.96 -2.74
CA VAL A 30 -29.14 11.09 -3.31
C VAL A 30 -29.20 9.69 -2.70
N SER A 31 -29.39 9.55 -1.38
CA SER A 31 -29.46 8.26 -0.71
C SER A 31 -30.73 7.46 -1.03
N GLU A 32 -31.86 8.15 -1.21
CA GLU A 32 -33.15 7.56 -1.58
C GLU A 32 -33.15 7.09 -3.03
N HIS A 33 -32.51 7.82 -3.94
CA HIS A 33 -32.45 7.48 -5.36
C HIS A 33 -31.25 6.63 -5.79
N LEU A 34 -30.24 6.46 -4.92
CA LEU A 34 -29.11 5.56 -5.16
C LEU A 34 -29.24 4.22 -4.43
N ASN A 35 -30.38 3.90 -3.83
CA ASN A 35 -30.57 2.58 -3.22
C ASN A 35 -30.48 1.50 -4.33
N VAL A 36 -29.48 0.62 -4.19
CA VAL A 36 -28.75 -0.01 -5.30
C VAL A 36 -29.49 -1.18 -5.97
N ASP A 37 -30.66 -1.60 -5.49
CA ASP A 37 -31.28 -2.84 -5.95
C ASP A 37 -32.27 -2.68 -7.13
N ASP A 38 -32.81 -1.48 -7.39
CA ASP A 38 -33.94 -1.30 -8.35
C ASP A 38 -33.56 -0.78 -9.75
N LEU A 39 -32.31 -0.43 -10.02
CA LEU A 39 -31.91 0.26 -11.27
C LEU A 39 -31.28 -0.64 -12.35
N ALA A 40 -31.49 -1.95 -12.27
CA ALA A 40 -30.82 -2.94 -13.13
C ALA A 40 -31.35 -3.04 -14.59
N ALA A 41 -32.43 -2.36 -14.96
CA ALA A 41 -33.05 -2.53 -16.26
C ALA A 41 -33.03 -1.24 -17.12
N THR A 42 -32.36 -1.31 -18.28
CA THR A 42 -32.35 -0.36 -19.44
C THR A 42 -31.21 0.67 -19.55
N ASN A 43 -30.85 1.02 -20.81
CA ASN A 43 -29.84 2.03 -21.16
C ASN A 43 -30.17 3.44 -20.64
N PHE A 44 -31.45 3.75 -20.43
CA PHE A 44 -31.90 5.00 -19.80
C PHE A 44 -31.42 5.13 -18.35
N ALA A 45 -31.19 3.99 -17.68
CA ALA A 45 -30.63 3.97 -16.33
C ALA A 45 -29.17 4.44 -16.30
N GLN A 46 -28.38 4.28 -17.37
CA GLN A 46 -26.96 4.67 -17.35
C GLN A 46 -26.77 6.18 -17.43
N GLU A 47 -27.47 6.87 -18.33
CA GLU A 47 -27.41 8.34 -18.42
C GLU A 47 -27.97 9.00 -17.15
N TYR A 48 -29.05 8.44 -16.59
CA TYR A 48 -29.61 8.90 -15.32
C TYR A 48 -28.66 8.65 -14.13
N ARG A 49 -27.99 7.48 -14.08
CA ARG A 49 -26.92 7.19 -13.11
C ARG A 49 -25.76 8.18 -13.23
N ASP A 50 -25.31 8.46 -14.44
CA ASP A 50 -24.23 9.42 -14.69
C ASP A 50 -24.64 10.85 -14.30
N PHE A 51 -25.90 11.23 -14.52
CA PHE A 51 -26.45 12.52 -14.08
C PHE A 51 -26.47 12.62 -12.55
N LEU A 52 -27.08 11.65 -11.86
CA LEU A 52 -27.13 11.61 -10.39
C LEU A 52 -25.73 11.60 -9.79
N HIS A 53 -24.81 10.85 -10.38
CA HIS A 53 -23.42 10.82 -9.95
C HIS A 53 -22.72 12.17 -10.12
N ASN A 54 -22.89 12.83 -11.28
CA ASN A 54 -22.30 14.14 -11.52
C ASN A 54 -22.89 15.20 -10.59
N ALA A 55 -24.19 15.13 -10.29
CA ALA A 55 -24.85 15.99 -9.31
C ALA A 55 -24.31 15.74 -7.90
N ALA A 56 -24.14 14.48 -7.50
CA ALA A 56 -23.57 14.11 -6.20
C ALA A 56 -22.10 14.56 -6.08
N LEU A 57 -21.28 14.38 -7.12
CA LEU A 57 -19.92 14.90 -7.16
C LEU A 57 -19.87 16.44 -7.12
N PHE A 58 -20.81 17.11 -7.79
CA PHE A 58 -20.92 18.56 -7.74
C PHE A 58 -21.27 19.03 -6.32
N ALA A 59 -22.25 18.39 -5.68
CA ALA A 59 -22.58 18.63 -4.28
C ALA A 59 -21.36 18.40 -3.38
N ALA A 60 -20.63 17.30 -3.56
CA ALA A 60 -19.40 16.98 -2.85
C ALA A 60 -18.32 18.08 -3.01
N LYS A 61 -18.16 18.62 -4.22
CA LYS A 61 -17.25 19.76 -4.47
C LYS A 61 -17.71 21.05 -3.80
N VAL A 62 -19.00 21.34 -3.82
CA VAL A 62 -19.58 22.51 -3.13
C VAL A 62 -19.36 22.37 -1.62
N ILE A 63 -19.59 21.19 -1.06
CA ILE A 63 -19.33 20.90 0.36
C ILE A 63 -17.86 21.10 0.70
N LEU A 64 -16.94 20.62 -0.14
CA LEU A 64 -15.51 20.84 0.07
C LEU A 64 -15.14 22.34 0.02
N TYR A 65 -15.77 23.10 -0.88
CA TYR A 65 -15.57 24.55 -0.94
C TYR A 65 -16.09 25.25 0.33
N ILE A 66 -17.27 24.83 0.84
CA ILE A 66 -17.82 25.35 2.09
C ILE A 66 -16.95 24.92 3.28
N TYR A 67 -16.45 23.68 3.32
CA TYR A 67 -15.52 23.17 4.32
C TYR A 67 -14.25 24.03 4.39
N ARG A 68 -13.72 24.49 3.24
CA ARG A 68 -12.58 25.42 3.20
C ARG A 68 -12.88 26.75 3.89
N THR A 69 -14.15 27.15 3.97
CA THR A 69 -14.58 28.41 4.58
C THR A 69 -15.05 28.26 6.03
N GLN A 70 -15.55 27.09 6.46
CA GLN A 70 -15.99 26.80 7.83
C GLN A 70 -15.83 25.32 8.21
N THR A 71 -15.25 25.11 9.40
CA THR A 71 -15.32 23.95 10.33
C THR A 71 -15.13 22.51 9.82
N ASN A 72 -14.54 21.69 10.70
CA ASN A 72 -14.40 20.22 10.57
C ASN A 72 -15.73 19.43 10.43
N LEU A 73 -16.88 20.10 10.50
CA LEU A 73 -18.21 19.50 10.59
C LEU A 73 -18.70 18.83 9.29
N LEU A 74 -18.17 19.26 8.14
CA LEU A 74 -18.64 18.81 6.82
C LEU A 74 -17.81 17.66 6.22
N LEU A 75 -16.73 17.24 6.87
CA LEU A 75 -15.90 16.15 6.35
C LEU A 75 -16.59 14.79 6.46
N HIS A 76 -17.14 14.45 7.63
CA HIS A 76 -17.83 13.16 7.81
C HIS A 76 -18.96 12.97 6.80
N PRO A 77 -19.85 13.96 6.58
CA PRO A 77 -20.91 13.81 5.60
C PRO A 77 -20.42 13.82 4.14
N LEU A 78 -19.35 14.55 3.82
CA LEU A 78 -18.68 14.49 2.52
C LEU A 78 -18.17 13.08 2.23
N LEU A 79 -17.51 12.45 3.19
CA LEU A 79 -17.01 11.09 3.06
C LEU A 79 -18.16 10.08 2.94
N ASN A 80 -19.30 10.29 3.64
CA ASN A 80 -20.47 9.42 3.51
C ASN A 80 -20.98 9.43 2.08
N LEU A 81 -21.12 10.64 1.51
CA LEU A 81 -21.54 10.81 0.13
C LEU A 81 -20.56 10.14 -0.84
N CYS A 82 -19.25 10.31 -0.61
CA CYS A 82 -18.22 9.69 -1.46
C CYS A 82 -18.22 8.16 -1.37
N GLN A 83 -18.50 7.57 -0.21
CA GLN A 83 -18.65 6.12 -0.06
C GLN A 83 -19.86 5.58 -0.81
N ILE A 84 -21.01 6.25 -0.69
CA ILE A 84 -22.22 5.89 -1.45
C ILE A 84 -21.91 5.96 -2.95
N ILE A 85 -21.26 7.05 -3.38
CA ILE A 85 -20.83 7.23 -4.77
C ILE A 85 -19.91 6.08 -5.21
N ALA A 86 -18.91 5.71 -4.42
CA ALA A 86 -17.92 4.71 -4.77
C ALA A 86 -18.52 3.31 -4.96
N LYS A 87 -19.61 3.00 -4.26
CA LYS A 87 -20.35 1.72 -4.35
C LYS A 87 -21.24 1.60 -5.58
N ILE A 88 -21.47 2.68 -6.33
CA ILE A 88 -22.28 2.62 -7.56
C ILE A 88 -21.55 1.78 -8.61
N GLN A 89 -22.18 0.69 -9.05
CA GLN A 89 -21.65 -0.13 -10.15
C GLN A 89 -21.60 0.67 -11.46
N PHE A 90 -20.57 0.43 -12.28
CA PHE A 90 -20.39 1.01 -13.62
C PHE A 90 -20.20 2.54 -13.68
N LEU A 91 -19.44 3.11 -12.74
CA LEU A 91 -18.97 4.48 -12.89
C LEU A 91 -18.05 4.65 -14.09
N ASN A 92 -18.38 5.59 -14.96
CA ASN A 92 -17.54 5.95 -16.10
C ASN A 92 -16.18 6.54 -15.64
N VAL A 93 -15.18 6.50 -16.53
CA VAL A 93 -13.80 6.95 -16.24
C VAL A 93 -13.76 8.41 -15.77
N ARG A 94 -14.55 9.29 -16.38
CA ARG A 94 -14.57 10.72 -16.04
C ARG A 94 -15.08 10.96 -14.61
N SER A 95 -16.12 10.23 -14.23
CA SER A 95 -16.76 10.21 -12.92
C SER A 95 -15.80 9.70 -11.84
N ARG A 96 -15.16 8.53 -12.07
CA ARG A 96 -14.11 7.98 -11.19
C ARG A 96 -12.96 8.97 -11.00
N MET A 97 -12.43 9.56 -12.07
CA MET A 97 -11.35 10.55 -11.99
C MET A 97 -11.74 11.77 -11.16
N ARG A 98 -12.99 12.26 -11.27
CA ARG A 98 -13.49 13.37 -10.46
C ARG A 98 -13.56 13.02 -8.98
N LEU A 99 -13.97 11.79 -8.64
CA LEU A 99 -13.99 11.31 -7.26
C LEU A 99 -12.57 11.20 -6.69
N VAL A 100 -11.64 10.58 -7.42
CA VAL A 100 -10.23 10.47 -7.02
C VAL A 100 -9.61 11.86 -6.83
N THR A 101 -9.88 12.79 -7.75
CA THR A 101 -9.43 14.19 -7.63
C THR A 101 -10.03 14.88 -6.41
N LEU A 102 -11.29 14.60 -6.07
CA LEU A 102 -11.92 15.10 -4.86
C LEU A 102 -11.23 14.56 -3.61
N MET A 103 -10.90 13.26 -3.57
CA MET A 103 -10.17 12.65 -2.45
C MET A 103 -8.77 13.25 -2.27
N LYS A 104 -8.03 13.49 -3.36
CA LYS A 104 -6.76 14.24 -3.30
C LYS A 104 -6.93 15.61 -2.64
N LYS A 105 -8.00 16.33 -2.99
CA LYS A 105 -8.29 17.64 -2.41
C LYS A 105 -8.72 17.57 -0.95
N VAL A 106 -9.49 16.55 -0.56
CA VAL A 106 -9.84 16.31 0.86
C VAL A 106 -8.56 16.16 1.69
N LEU A 107 -7.61 15.34 1.23
CA LEU A 107 -6.33 15.18 1.90
C LEU A 107 -5.49 16.46 1.96
N LEU A 108 -5.55 17.28 0.90
CA LEU A 108 -4.82 18.54 0.85
C LEU A 108 -5.38 19.61 1.80
N TYR A 109 -6.71 19.64 1.99
CA TYR A 109 -7.38 20.72 2.72
C TYR A 109 -7.76 20.36 4.16
N SER A 110 -7.74 19.09 4.54
CA SER A 110 -8.03 18.64 5.91
C SER A 110 -6.77 18.57 6.77
N SER A 111 -6.93 18.79 8.08
CA SER A 111 -5.80 18.59 9.00
C SER A 111 -5.44 17.11 9.11
N PRO A 112 -4.16 16.76 9.28
CA PRO A 112 -3.74 15.36 9.40
C PRO A 112 -4.40 14.59 10.54
N ASP A 113 -4.69 15.25 11.67
CA ASP A 113 -5.37 14.62 12.81
C ASP A 113 -6.80 14.22 12.47
N VAL A 114 -7.50 15.07 11.71
CA VAL A 114 -8.85 14.77 11.25
C VAL A 114 -8.81 13.65 10.22
N ILE A 115 -7.90 13.70 9.25
CA ILE A 115 -7.73 12.63 8.27
C ILE A 115 -7.46 11.29 8.96
N SER A 116 -6.63 11.28 10.03
CA SER A 116 -6.30 10.05 10.76
C SER A 116 -7.53 9.28 11.28
N SER A 117 -8.61 9.99 11.61
CA SER A 117 -9.88 9.39 12.05
C SER A 117 -10.73 8.82 10.92
N TYR A 118 -10.34 9.03 9.66
CA TYR A 118 -11.11 8.68 8.47
C TYR A 118 -10.32 7.85 7.45
N ILE A 119 -9.08 7.46 7.75
CA ILE A 119 -8.22 6.70 6.82
C ILE A 119 -8.88 5.38 6.41
N ASP A 120 -9.49 4.66 7.36
CA ASP A 120 -10.21 3.42 7.08
C ASP A 120 -11.34 3.61 6.05
N ARG A 121 -12.01 4.76 6.06
CA ARG A 121 -13.06 5.08 5.08
C ARG A 121 -12.50 5.47 3.70
N LEU A 122 -11.24 5.91 3.64
CA LEU A 122 -10.57 6.25 2.39
C LEU A 122 -9.95 5.02 1.72
N ILE A 123 -9.16 4.26 2.47
CA ILE A 123 -8.28 3.19 1.97
C ILE A 123 -8.44 1.84 2.67
N GLY A 124 -9.36 1.73 3.63
CA GLY A 124 -9.68 0.47 4.32
C GLY A 124 -10.34 -0.55 3.38
N SER A 125 -10.99 -1.55 3.97
CA SER A 125 -11.48 -2.75 3.28
C SER A 125 -12.65 -2.45 2.32
N GLU A 126 -13.63 -3.35 2.17
CA GLU A 126 -14.65 -3.25 1.12
C GLU A 126 -15.49 -1.96 1.18
N ASP A 127 -15.46 -1.23 2.29
CA ASP A 127 -16.16 0.06 2.46
C ASP A 127 -15.30 1.30 2.13
N GLY A 128 -14.04 1.09 1.74
CA GLY A 128 -13.10 2.14 1.39
C GLY A 128 -13.44 2.81 0.06
N ILE A 129 -13.46 4.16 0.03
CA ILE A 129 -13.80 4.92 -1.18
C ILE A 129 -12.87 4.57 -2.35
N LEU A 130 -11.58 4.44 -2.10
CA LEU A 130 -10.59 4.18 -3.16
C LEU A 130 -10.49 2.70 -3.53
N PHE A 131 -10.97 1.79 -2.67
CA PHE A 131 -10.94 0.35 -2.90
C PHE A 131 -11.68 -0.04 -4.19
N HIS A 132 -12.90 0.46 -4.39
CA HIS A 132 -13.75 0.17 -5.56
C HIS A 132 -13.24 0.74 -6.89
N HIS A 133 -12.10 1.42 -6.91
CA HIS A 133 -11.59 2.10 -8.11
C HIS A 133 -10.18 1.66 -8.49
N ARG A 134 -9.55 0.76 -7.70
CA ARG A 134 -8.21 0.24 -7.99
C ARG A 134 -8.20 -0.70 -9.20
N ASP A 135 -9.34 -1.35 -9.47
CA ASP A 135 -9.57 -2.23 -10.61
C ASP A 135 -9.73 -1.51 -11.96
N CYS A 136 -9.69 -0.17 -11.96
CA CYS A 136 -9.91 0.61 -13.16
C CYS A 136 -8.75 0.44 -14.14
N PRO A 137 -9.01 0.05 -15.41
CA PRO A 137 -7.95 -0.14 -16.41
C PRO A 137 -7.33 1.18 -16.89
N ASP A 138 -7.91 2.33 -16.52
CA ASP A 138 -7.37 3.64 -16.87
C ASP A 138 -6.13 3.97 -16.03
N ASN A 139 -4.98 4.05 -16.70
CA ASN A 139 -3.69 4.30 -16.05
C ASN A 139 -3.65 5.65 -15.29
N GLN A 140 -4.37 6.67 -15.73
CA GLN A 140 -4.35 7.96 -15.03
C GLN A 140 -5.08 7.88 -13.69
N ILE A 141 -6.19 7.14 -13.64
CA ILE A 141 -6.92 6.85 -12.41
C ILE A 141 -6.03 6.04 -11.47
N PHE A 142 -5.46 4.94 -11.97
CA PHE A 142 -4.54 4.09 -11.21
C PHE A 142 -3.41 4.91 -10.57
N MET A 143 -2.65 5.65 -11.37
CA MET A 143 -1.54 6.48 -10.89
C MET A 143 -2.01 7.56 -9.90
N SER A 144 -3.22 8.09 -10.08
CA SER A 144 -3.79 9.05 -9.16
C SER A 144 -4.16 8.46 -7.81
N ILE A 145 -4.61 7.21 -7.77
CA ILE A 145 -4.86 6.49 -6.52
C ILE A 145 -3.52 6.15 -5.85
N VAL A 146 -2.53 5.65 -6.59
CA VAL A 146 -1.17 5.39 -6.06
C VAL A 146 -0.58 6.65 -5.42
N GLU A 147 -0.73 7.81 -6.04
CA GLU A 147 -0.29 9.10 -5.49
C GLU A 147 -1.00 9.45 -4.16
N ILE A 148 -2.27 9.09 -3.99
CA ILE A 148 -2.98 9.26 -2.72
C ILE A 148 -2.34 8.38 -1.64
N TYR A 149 -2.10 7.09 -1.93
CA TYR A 149 -1.47 6.18 -0.97
C TYR A 149 -0.07 6.67 -0.58
N ARG A 150 0.73 7.07 -1.56
CA ARG A 150 2.08 7.62 -1.33
C ARG A 150 2.05 8.86 -0.43
N ASN A 151 1.08 9.76 -0.64
CA ASN A 151 0.88 10.93 0.21
C ASN A 151 0.47 10.57 1.64
N LEU A 152 -0.37 9.54 1.82
CA LEU A 152 -0.79 9.03 3.14
C LEU A 152 0.36 8.34 3.88
N LEU A 153 1.23 7.65 3.15
CA LEU A 153 2.44 6.98 3.64
C LEU A 153 3.64 7.94 3.74
N ALA A 154 3.48 9.22 3.42
CA ALA A 154 4.54 10.21 3.61
C ALA A 154 4.73 10.54 5.11
N PRO A 155 5.96 10.73 5.60
CA PRO A 155 6.25 10.99 7.01
C PRO A 155 5.95 12.44 7.43
N LYS A 156 4.77 12.97 7.05
CA LYS A 156 4.31 14.33 7.41
C LYS A 156 3.55 14.35 8.74
N ASN A 157 2.85 13.27 9.06
CA ASN A 157 2.16 13.09 10.33
C ASN A 157 2.25 11.61 10.75
N VAL A 158 2.84 11.36 11.92
CA VAL A 158 3.12 9.99 12.39
C VAL A 158 1.85 9.17 12.61
N LYS A 159 0.78 9.79 13.14
CA LYS A 159 -0.49 9.10 13.40
C LYS A 159 -1.18 8.69 12.09
N CYS A 160 -1.24 9.60 11.12
CA CYS A 160 -1.77 9.33 9.80
C CYS A 160 -0.95 8.26 9.07
N LEU A 161 0.38 8.34 9.17
CA LEU A 161 1.30 7.35 8.61
C LEU A 161 1.08 5.97 9.23
N GLN A 162 1.06 5.87 10.56
CA GLN A 162 0.87 4.61 11.27
C GLN A 162 -0.46 3.95 10.91
N GLU A 163 -1.55 4.71 10.90
CA GLU A 163 -2.87 4.17 10.58
C GLU A 163 -3.00 3.78 9.11
N SER A 164 -2.44 4.56 8.19
CA SER A 164 -2.41 4.20 6.76
C SER A 164 -1.59 2.94 6.52
N TYR A 165 -0.43 2.86 7.18
CA TYR A 165 0.43 1.69 7.12
C TYR A 165 -0.26 0.45 7.69
N ARG A 166 -0.95 0.57 8.82
CA ARG A 166 -1.73 -0.50 9.48
C ARG A 166 -2.74 -1.15 8.54
N LEU A 167 -3.45 -0.36 7.74
CA LEU A 167 -4.42 -0.87 6.76
C LEU A 167 -3.72 -1.52 5.55
N VAL A 168 -2.66 -0.89 5.05
CA VAL A 168 -1.87 -1.43 3.93
C VAL A 168 -1.24 -2.79 4.28
N ILE A 169 -0.68 -2.94 5.48
CA ILE A 169 -0.12 -4.22 5.91
C ILE A 169 -1.20 -5.28 6.16
N ALA A 170 -2.39 -4.88 6.63
CA ALA A 170 -3.50 -5.81 6.83
C ALA A 170 -4.00 -6.36 5.48
N GLU A 171 -4.13 -5.51 4.47
CA GLU A 171 -4.45 -5.94 3.10
C GLU A 171 -3.34 -6.80 2.49
N LEU A 172 -2.06 -6.43 2.69
CA LEU A 172 -0.92 -7.21 2.21
C LEU A 172 -0.90 -8.61 2.83
N ARG A 173 -1.11 -8.71 4.14
CA ARG A 173 -1.25 -9.98 4.87
C ARG A 173 -2.38 -10.83 4.28
N TYR A 174 -3.54 -10.23 4.08
CA TYR A 174 -4.69 -10.90 3.49
C TYR A 174 -4.41 -11.46 2.10
N CYS A 175 -3.68 -10.71 1.26
CA CYS A 175 -3.27 -11.20 -0.05
C CYS A 175 -2.38 -12.45 0.08
N PHE A 176 -1.42 -12.46 1.00
CA PHE A 176 -0.59 -13.65 1.23
C PHE A 176 -1.39 -14.84 1.75
N GLU A 177 -2.38 -14.63 2.63
CA GLU A 177 -3.29 -15.68 3.10
C GLU A 177 -4.05 -16.32 1.93
N VAL A 178 -4.56 -15.52 0.99
CA VAL A 178 -5.23 -16.02 -0.22
C VAL A 178 -4.29 -16.87 -1.07
N LEU A 179 -3.09 -16.34 -1.37
CA LEU A 179 -2.11 -17.03 -2.22
C LEU A 179 -1.58 -18.33 -1.59
N GLN A 180 -1.36 -18.33 -0.27
CA GLN A 180 -0.88 -19.50 0.47
C GLN A 180 -1.94 -20.60 0.51
N LYS A 181 -3.20 -20.24 0.72
CA LYS A 181 -4.32 -21.17 0.71
C LYS A 181 -4.46 -21.85 -0.65
N GLU A 182 -4.33 -21.09 -1.74
CA GLU A 182 -4.36 -21.64 -3.10
C GLU A 182 -3.19 -22.59 -3.37
N ALA A 183 -1.99 -22.23 -2.89
CA ALA A 183 -0.81 -23.07 -3.05
C ALA A 183 -0.88 -24.38 -2.22
N ASN A 184 -1.90 -24.56 -1.38
CA ASN A 184 -2.09 -25.69 -0.46
C ASN A 184 -0.85 -25.95 0.42
N VAL A 185 -0.16 -24.89 0.81
CA VAL A 185 1.04 -24.98 1.63
C VAL A 185 0.69 -24.65 3.07
N ASN A 186 0.74 -25.66 3.94
CA ASN A 186 0.85 -25.44 5.37
C ASN A 186 2.28 -24.99 5.67
N CYS A 187 2.57 -23.69 5.58
CA CYS A 187 3.89 -23.18 5.94
C CYS A 187 3.98 -23.08 7.47
N PRO A 188 4.84 -23.86 8.15
CA PRO A 188 5.04 -23.71 9.59
C PRO A 188 5.72 -22.38 9.94
N ASN A 189 6.38 -21.74 8.96
CA ASN A 189 7.16 -20.51 9.11
C ASN A 189 6.45 -19.24 8.63
N ALA A 190 5.27 -19.35 8.00
CA ALA A 190 4.48 -18.18 7.65
C ALA A 190 3.87 -17.62 8.95
N LYS A 191 4.63 -16.77 9.61
CA LYS A 191 4.26 -16.07 10.83
C LYS A 191 3.22 -14.98 10.55
N LEU A 192 2.18 -15.28 9.78
CA LEU A 192 1.09 -14.33 9.48
C LEU A 192 0.40 -13.89 10.77
N ASP A 193 0.42 -14.74 11.80
CA ASP A 193 -0.04 -14.44 13.16
C ASP A 193 0.89 -13.48 13.94
N ASP A 194 2.16 -13.33 13.54
CA ASP A 194 3.14 -12.44 14.21
C ASP A 194 3.22 -11.04 13.55
N TRP A 195 2.30 -10.69 12.65
CA TRP A 195 2.25 -9.36 12.06
C TRP A 195 1.64 -8.37 13.07
N ASP A 196 2.41 -8.01 14.09
CA ASP A 196 2.02 -6.99 15.08
C ASP A 196 1.55 -5.71 14.36
N GLY A 197 0.27 -5.36 14.49
CA GLY A 197 -0.35 -4.21 13.81
C GLY A 197 -1.22 -4.56 12.60
N ALA A 198 -1.08 -5.73 12.00
CA ALA A 198 -1.98 -6.21 10.94
C ALA A 198 -3.15 -6.99 11.55
N ASP A 199 -4.08 -6.27 12.20
CA ASP A 199 -5.27 -6.88 12.79
C ASP A 199 -6.08 -7.61 11.69
N PRO A 200 -6.20 -8.96 11.78
CA PRO A 200 -6.86 -9.76 10.75
C PRO A 200 -8.36 -9.47 10.62
N THR A 201 -8.96 -8.75 11.58
CA THR A 201 -10.37 -8.35 11.49
C THR A 201 -10.60 -7.16 10.55
N LEU A 202 -9.57 -6.36 10.28
CA LEU A 202 -9.66 -5.18 9.40
C LEU A 202 -9.93 -5.55 7.94
N TRP A 203 -9.43 -6.72 7.54
CA TRP A 203 -9.56 -7.24 6.21
C TRP A 203 -10.21 -8.61 6.29
N SER A 204 -11.55 -8.62 6.31
CA SER A 204 -12.31 -9.86 6.41
C SER A 204 -13.25 -10.03 5.23
N LYS A 205 -13.05 -11.14 4.51
CA LYS A 205 -13.99 -11.78 3.57
C LYS A 205 -14.35 -11.04 2.27
N GLY A 206 -13.38 -10.41 1.62
CA GLY A 206 -13.47 -10.18 0.18
C GLY A 206 -13.11 -11.45 -0.59
N SER A 207 -13.87 -11.85 -1.59
CA SER A 207 -13.52 -12.99 -2.46
C SER A 207 -12.40 -12.62 -3.44
N TYR A 208 -11.22 -12.24 -2.92
CA TYR A 208 -10.06 -11.99 -3.75
C TYR A 208 -9.80 -13.25 -4.58
N SER A 209 -9.77 -13.09 -5.90
CA SER A 209 -9.16 -14.10 -6.75
C SER A 209 -7.65 -14.10 -6.51
N VAL A 210 -7.01 -15.22 -6.84
CA VAL A 210 -5.56 -15.38 -6.79
C VAL A 210 -4.85 -14.29 -7.60
N ASP A 211 -5.37 -14.00 -8.81
CA ASP A 211 -4.84 -12.95 -9.68
C ASP A 211 -4.96 -11.55 -9.07
N TYR A 212 -6.10 -11.26 -8.42
CA TYR A 212 -6.34 -9.98 -7.78
C TYR A 212 -5.44 -9.80 -6.55
N ALA A 213 -5.26 -10.85 -5.74
CA ALA A 213 -4.32 -10.83 -4.60
C ALA A 213 -2.87 -10.59 -5.06
N SER A 214 -2.41 -11.32 -6.09
CA SER A 214 -1.07 -11.16 -6.66
C SER A 214 -0.83 -9.75 -7.23
N SER A 215 -1.81 -9.21 -7.96
CA SER A 215 -1.76 -7.86 -8.51
C SER A 215 -1.80 -6.80 -7.40
N THR A 216 -2.58 -7.04 -6.34
CA THR A 216 -2.67 -6.14 -5.19
C THR A 216 -1.36 -6.04 -4.44
N ILE A 217 -0.61 -7.14 -4.26
CA ILE A 217 0.74 -7.09 -3.67
C ILE A 217 1.63 -6.13 -4.46
N SER A 218 1.66 -6.28 -5.79
CA SER A 218 2.47 -5.41 -6.67
C SER A 218 2.02 -3.95 -6.61
N TYR A 219 0.71 -3.71 -6.56
CA TYR A 219 0.13 -2.39 -6.35
C TYR A 219 0.60 -1.79 -5.02
N LEU A 220 0.44 -2.48 -3.90
CA LEU A 220 0.84 -1.99 -2.58
C LEU A 220 2.35 -1.73 -2.51
N CYS A 221 3.17 -2.59 -3.10
CA CYS A 221 4.61 -2.36 -3.27
C CYS A 221 4.90 -0.99 -3.93
N SER A 222 4.22 -0.66 -5.02
CA SER A 222 4.41 0.62 -5.73
C SER A 222 4.06 1.86 -4.88
N THR A 223 3.20 1.69 -3.86
CA THR A 223 2.83 2.77 -2.94
C THR A 223 3.90 3.08 -1.90
N PHE A 224 4.82 2.16 -1.65
CA PHE A 224 5.91 2.36 -0.69
C PHE A 224 7.06 3.21 -1.23
N ASP A 225 7.14 3.46 -2.55
CA ASP A 225 8.27 4.17 -3.17
C ASP A 225 8.57 5.54 -2.55
N GLU A 226 7.55 6.37 -2.29
CA GLU A 226 7.76 7.71 -1.74
C GLU A 226 8.22 7.66 -0.28
N PHE A 227 7.71 6.68 0.46
CA PHE A 227 8.07 6.39 1.86
C PHE A 227 9.51 5.85 1.97
N VAL A 228 9.90 4.95 1.06
CA VAL A 228 11.23 4.31 0.97
C VAL A 228 12.32 5.31 0.54
N ASN A 229 12.00 6.24 -0.36
CA ASN A 229 12.99 7.18 -0.92
C ASN A 229 13.09 8.52 -0.18
N ALA A 230 12.25 8.76 0.84
CA ALA A 230 12.30 9.99 1.60
C ALA A 230 13.59 10.07 2.43
N LYS A 231 14.48 11.03 2.11
CA LYS A 231 15.84 11.19 2.67
C LYS A 231 15.94 11.28 4.21
N ASN A 232 14.82 11.57 4.89
CA ASN A 232 14.72 11.67 6.35
C ASN A 232 13.77 10.61 6.96
N SER A 233 13.37 9.58 6.21
CA SER A 233 12.28 8.67 6.61
C SER A 233 12.66 7.64 7.68
N LEU A 234 13.96 7.38 7.94
CA LEU A 234 14.39 6.36 8.91
C LEU A 234 13.61 6.38 10.23
N ILE A 235 13.45 7.57 10.82
CA ILE A 235 12.76 7.74 12.10
C ILE A 235 11.28 7.35 11.94
N GLY A 236 10.66 7.71 10.82
CA GLY A 236 9.29 7.31 10.48
C GLY A 236 9.18 5.80 10.23
N MET A 237 10.12 5.21 9.49
CA MET A 237 10.14 3.77 9.18
C MET A 237 10.38 2.91 10.42
N TRP A 238 11.14 3.42 11.39
CA TRP A 238 11.39 2.76 12.67
C TRP A 238 10.25 2.90 13.67
N ALA A 239 9.46 3.97 13.55
CA ALA A 239 8.26 4.19 14.35
C ALA A 239 7.05 3.40 13.85
N LEU A 240 7.16 2.68 12.72
CA LEU A 240 6.13 1.79 12.23
C LEU A 240 6.14 0.45 12.95
N THR A 241 4.95 -0.09 13.16
CA THR A 241 4.73 -1.42 13.72
C THR A 241 3.91 -2.23 12.70
N PRO A 242 4.45 -3.33 12.15
CA PRO A 242 5.82 -3.80 12.31
C PRO A 242 6.79 -2.87 11.57
N ASN A 243 8.07 -2.89 11.97
CA ASN A 243 9.11 -2.16 11.25
C ASN A 243 9.12 -2.58 9.77
N PHE A 244 9.23 -1.63 8.84
CA PHE A 244 9.14 -1.91 7.40
C PHE A 244 10.17 -2.92 6.88
N PHE A 245 11.39 -2.91 7.41
CA PHE A 245 12.39 -3.90 7.02
C PHE A 245 12.10 -5.27 7.61
N TYR A 246 11.61 -5.30 8.85
CA TYR A 246 11.16 -6.55 9.46
C TYR A 246 9.98 -7.15 8.67
N LEU A 247 9.06 -6.31 8.20
CA LEU A 247 8.00 -6.71 7.28
C LEU A 247 8.58 -7.42 6.05
N LEU A 248 9.43 -6.73 5.26
CA LEU A 248 9.93 -7.25 3.98
C LEU A 248 10.94 -8.41 4.09
N THR A 249 11.69 -8.50 5.19
CA THR A 249 12.77 -9.50 5.34
C THR A 249 12.42 -10.67 6.25
N SER A 250 11.26 -10.65 6.92
CA SER A 250 10.94 -11.68 7.92
C SER A 250 9.48 -12.03 8.05
N LEU A 251 8.57 -11.11 7.73
CA LEU A 251 7.13 -11.38 7.82
C LEU A 251 6.52 -11.81 6.49
N VAL A 252 6.98 -11.23 5.38
CA VAL A 252 6.59 -11.69 4.04
C VAL A 252 7.39 -12.93 3.63
N PRO A 253 6.81 -13.85 2.83
CA PRO A 253 7.43 -15.13 2.44
C PRO A 253 8.49 -14.97 1.33
N ILE A 254 9.40 -13.99 1.44
CA ILE A 254 10.35 -13.61 0.36
C ILE A 254 11.31 -14.73 -0.04
N SER A 255 11.69 -15.63 0.89
CA SER A 255 12.57 -16.78 0.62
C SER A 255 11.80 -18.10 0.46
N GLU A 256 10.48 -18.09 0.47
CA GLU A 256 9.67 -19.32 0.41
C GLU A 256 9.42 -19.74 -1.04
N GLU A 257 9.73 -21.00 -1.36
CA GLU A 257 9.67 -21.54 -2.73
C GLU A 257 8.30 -21.42 -3.37
N TRP A 258 7.25 -21.74 -2.62
CA TRP A 258 5.88 -21.63 -3.13
C TRP A 258 5.57 -20.21 -3.62
N PHE A 259 6.14 -19.17 -3.00
CA PHE A 259 5.83 -17.79 -3.35
C PHE A 259 6.59 -17.35 -4.60
N TYR A 260 7.92 -17.53 -4.61
CA TYR A 260 8.71 -17.07 -5.76
C TYR A 260 8.56 -17.96 -7.01
N ALA A 261 8.15 -19.22 -6.86
CA ALA A 261 7.91 -20.12 -7.98
C ALA A 261 6.50 -19.96 -8.57
N LEU A 262 5.46 -19.83 -7.74
CA LEU A 262 4.07 -19.74 -8.22
C LEU A 262 3.63 -18.30 -8.52
N TYR A 263 4.18 -17.31 -7.83
CA TYR A 263 3.76 -15.91 -7.92
C TYR A 263 4.94 -14.95 -8.22
N PRO A 264 5.68 -15.17 -9.32
CA PRO A 264 6.95 -14.48 -9.60
C PRO A 264 6.81 -12.96 -9.76
N ALA A 265 5.69 -12.45 -10.29
CA ALA A 265 5.46 -11.02 -10.45
C ALA A 265 5.29 -10.30 -9.09
N ALA A 266 4.51 -10.89 -8.17
CA ALA A 266 4.34 -10.37 -6.83
C ALA A 266 5.66 -10.46 -6.03
N HIS A 267 6.40 -11.57 -6.19
CA HIS A 267 7.72 -11.73 -5.58
C HIS A 267 8.72 -10.68 -6.07
N TYR A 268 8.80 -10.46 -7.38
CA TYR A 268 9.64 -9.43 -7.98
C TYR A 268 9.34 -8.05 -7.40
N SER A 269 8.06 -7.68 -7.26
CA SER A 269 7.65 -6.39 -6.67
C SER A 269 8.15 -6.20 -5.24
N ILE A 270 8.10 -7.26 -4.41
CA ILE A 270 8.62 -7.25 -3.04
C ILE A 270 10.14 -7.07 -3.04
N VAL A 271 10.86 -7.84 -3.86
CA VAL A 271 12.33 -7.75 -3.98
C VAL A 271 12.76 -6.38 -4.51
N TYR A 272 12.03 -5.82 -5.47
CA TYR A 272 12.26 -4.48 -6.01
C TYR A 272 12.07 -3.39 -4.96
N THR A 273 11.02 -3.52 -4.15
CA THR A 273 10.77 -2.61 -3.01
C THR A 273 11.92 -2.67 -2.01
N LEU A 274 12.43 -3.87 -1.71
CA LEU A 274 13.57 -4.07 -0.82
C LEU A 274 14.86 -3.47 -1.40
N LYS A 275 15.15 -3.70 -2.69
CA LYS A 275 16.34 -3.18 -3.39
C LYS A 275 16.38 -1.65 -3.43
N SER A 276 15.24 -1.02 -3.69
CA SER A 276 15.14 0.44 -3.88
C SER A 276 15.60 1.24 -2.65
N HIS A 277 15.74 0.58 -1.49
CA HIS A 277 16.18 1.20 -0.26
C HIS A 277 17.73 1.22 -0.08
N GLU A 278 18.47 1.92 -0.95
CA GLU A 278 19.94 2.02 -0.90
C GLU A 278 20.52 2.62 0.40
N PHE A 279 19.69 3.37 1.12
CA PHE A 279 20.08 4.04 2.36
C PHE A 279 20.50 3.06 3.47
N PHE A 280 20.03 1.82 3.40
CA PHE A 280 20.32 0.83 4.41
C PHE A 280 21.72 0.20 4.24
N ILE A 281 22.08 -0.10 2.99
CA ILE A 281 23.45 -0.51 2.59
C ILE A 281 24.44 0.60 2.99
N THR A 282 24.02 1.86 2.84
CA THR A 282 24.82 3.04 3.19
C THR A 282 25.20 3.12 4.66
N ASN A 283 24.31 2.69 5.54
CA ASN A 283 24.45 2.86 6.98
C ASN A 283 24.64 1.56 7.75
N SER A 284 24.86 0.44 7.05
CA SER A 284 25.23 -0.81 7.69
C SER A 284 26.61 -0.66 8.33
N GLU A 285 26.71 -1.05 9.60
CA GLU A 285 27.95 -1.09 10.37
C GLU A 285 29.06 -1.86 9.63
N ILE A 286 28.69 -2.93 8.91
CA ILE A 286 29.61 -3.77 8.15
C ILE A 286 30.24 -3.00 6.97
N LEU A 287 29.57 -1.96 6.45
CA LEU A 287 30.02 -1.19 5.31
C LEU A 287 30.64 0.17 5.69
N GLN A 288 30.35 0.71 6.88
CA GLN A 288 31.00 1.95 7.34
C GLN A 288 32.45 1.71 7.74
N SER A 289 33.39 2.53 7.23
CA SER A 289 34.82 2.35 7.51
C SER A 289 35.36 3.19 8.65
N LEU A 290 34.84 4.40 9.02
CA LEU A 290 35.61 5.27 9.94
C LEU A 290 34.86 6.26 10.87
N THR A 291 33.53 6.35 10.89
CA THR A 291 32.83 7.12 11.94
C THR A 291 31.40 6.59 12.14
N PRO A 292 31.12 5.89 13.25
CA PRO A 292 29.78 5.44 13.53
C PRO A 292 28.93 6.66 13.92
N ASN A 293 27.91 6.96 13.14
CA ASN A 293 26.72 7.57 13.74
C ASN A 293 26.08 6.46 14.60
N LEU A 294 26.60 6.28 15.82
CA LEU A 294 26.34 5.18 16.76
C LEU A 294 24.85 4.92 17.02
N MET A 295 23.98 5.92 16.83
CA MET A 295 22.53 5.74 17.01
C MET A 295 21.90 4.86 15.93
N TYR A 296 22.47 4.79 14.71
CA TYR A 296 21.83 4.12 13.58
C TYR A 296 22.41 2.76 13.21
N SER A 297 23.67 2.50 13.55
CA SER A 297 24.43 1.31 13.11
C SER A 297 23.88 -0.03 13.63
N ASN A 298 23.33 -0.06 14.85
CA ASN A 298 22.94 -1.32 15.49
C ASN A 298 21.65 -1.92 14.91
N GLN A 299 20.68 -1.09 14.53
CA GLN A 299 19.46 -1.56 13.86
C GLN A 299 19.75 -1.89 12.38
N THR A 300 20.63 -1.13 11.72
CA THR A 300 20.98 -1.36 10.32
C THR A 300 21.93 -2.54 10.08
N GLY A 301 22.76 -2.91 11.06
CA GLY A 301 23.58 -4.13 10.95
C GLY A 301 22.73 -5.40 10.83
N LYS A 302 21.65 -5.50 11.63
CA LYS A 302 20.80 -6.71 11.71
C LYS A 302 20.06 -7.00 10.41
N TYR A 303 19.38 -6.01 9.81
CA TYR A 303 18.67 -6.29 8.56
C TYR A 303 19.63 -6.47 7.37
N PHE A 304 20.90 -6.00 7.45
CA PHE A 304 21.85 -6.22 6.35
C PHE A 304 22.21 -7.69 6.29
N GLY A 305 22.46 -8.30 7.45
CA GLY A 305 22.61 -9.75 7.54
C GLY A 305 21.40 -10.50 6.98
N LYS A 306 20.17 -10.08 7.30
CA LYS A 306 18.96 -10.72 6.74
C LYS A 306 18.85 -10.57 5.22
N ILE A 307 19.19 -9.40 4.68
CA ILE A 307 19.22 -9.17 3.23
C ILE A 307 20.23 -10.13 2.56
N LEU A 308 21.41 -10.32 3.16
CA LEU A 308 22.39 -11.28 2.64
C LEU A 308 21.86 -12.72 2.71
N ASP A 309 21.17 -13.11 3.78
CA ASP A 309 20.54 -14.43 3.85
C ASP A 309 19.51 -14.61 2.72
N VAL A 310 18.61 -13.63 2.53
CA VAL A 310 17.61 -13.65 1.43
C VAL A 310 18.29 -13.78 0.07
N LEU A 311 19.36 -13.01 -0.20
CA LEU A 311 20.09 -13.11 -1.46
C LEU A 311 20.71 -14.50 -1.64
N ALA A 312 21.32 -15.07 -0.60
CA ALA A 312 21.91 -16.40 -0.65
C ALA A 312 20.86 -17.49 -0.91
N ASP A 313 19.70 -17.40 -0.25
CA ASP A 313 18.57 -18.33 -0.44
C ASP A 313 18.06 -18.27 -1.89
N LEU A 314 17.80 -17.06 -2.41
CA LEU A 314 17.30 -16.86 -3.76
C LEU A 314 18.30 -17.33 -4.82
N PHE A 315 19.58 -17.02 -4.66
CA PHE A 315 20.63 -17.50 -5.58
C PHE A 315 20.84 -19.02 -5.51
N SER A 316 20.56 -19.64 -4.38
CA SER A 316 20.67 -21.09 -4.23
C SER A 316 19.50 -21.84 -4.86
N SER A 317 18.34 -21.19 -5.00
CA SER A 317 17.13 -21.77 -5.57
C SER A 317 17.21 -21.96 -7.09
N ASN A 318 16.64 -23.07 -7.57
CA ASN A 318 16.50 -23.36 -9.00
C ASN A 318 15.14 -22.94 -9.57
N GLN A 319 14.18 -22.55 -8.73
CA GLN A 319 12.81 -22.21 -9.14
C GLN A 319 12.55 -20.69 -9.16
N CYS A 320 13.50 -19.88 -8.69
CA CYS A 320 13.39 -18.43 -8.73
C CYS A 320 13.46 -17.92 -10.17
N CYS A 321 12.57 -16.98 -10.53
CA CYS A 321 12.52 -16.45 -11.88
C CYS A 321 13.77 -15.64 -12.23
N TYR A 322 14.15 -15.66 -13.51
CA TYR A 322 15.35 -15.00 -14.02
C TYR A 322 15.37 -13.50 -13.71
N ASP A 323 14.25 -12.80 -13.87
CA ASP A 323 14.17 -11.36 -13.64
C ASP A 323 14.45 -10.99 -12.18
N THR A 324 13.95 -11.79 -11.23
CA THR A 324 14.27 -11.60 -9.80
C THR A 324 15.73 -11.89 -9.52
N ILE A 325 16.30 -12.96 -10.07
CA ILE A 325 17.73 -13.26 -9.92
C ILE A 325 18.59 -12.12 -10.49
N SER A 326 18.24 -11.59 -11.66
CA SER A 326 18.92 -10.45 -12.28
C SER A 326 18.84 -9.20 -11.38
N LEU A 327 17.66 -8.93 -10.81
CA LEU A 327 17.45 -7.83 -9.87
C LEU A 327 18.31 -7.98 -8.60
N CYS A 328 18.37 -9.19 -8.04
CA CYS A 328 19.20 -9.54 -6.89
C CYS A 328 20.71 -9.42 -7.21
N LEU A 329 21.15 -9.81 -8.40
CA LEU A 329 22.53 -9.65 -8.86
C LEU A 329 22.91 -8.16 -8.99
N GLN A 330 22.02 -7.33 -9.54
CA GLN A 330 22.23 -5.88 -9.57
C GLN A 330 22.33 -5.29 -8.16
N PHE A 331 21.46 -5.73 -7.24
CA PHE A 331 21.50 -5.32 -5.85
C PHE A 331 22.84 -5.72 -5.21
N PHE A 332 23.23 -6.98 -5.32
CA PHE A 332 24.50 -7.46 -4.76
C PHE A 332 25.72 -6.79 -5.40
N GLY A 333 25.68 -6.51 -6.71
CA GLY A 333 26.68 -5.72 -7.42
C GLY A 333 26.87 -4.33 -6.82
N ASN A 334 25.79 -3.62 -6.51
CA ASN A 334 25.84 -2.32 -5.83
C ASN A 334 26.48 -2.42 -4.43
N VAL A 335 26.21 -3.50 -3.69
CA VAL A 335 26.84 -3.77 -2.38
C VAL A 335 28.35 -4.00 -2.55
N LEU A 336 28.76 -4.81 -3.52
CA LEU A 336 30.16 -5.09 -3.84
C LEU A 336 30.92 -3.82 -4.24
N ASP A 337 30.35 -3.03 -5.15
CA ASP A 337 30.94 -1.77 -5.60
C ASP A 337 31.17 -0.80 -4.45
N ARG A 338 30.24 -0.78 -3.50
CA ARG A 338 30.35 0.05 -2.30
C ARG A 338 31.41 -0.47 -1.33
N ALA A 339 31.42 -1.76 -1.04
CA ALA A 339 32.45 -2.38 -0.19
C ALA A 339 33.85 -2.10 -0.74
N ARG A 340 34.01 -2.18 -2.06
CA ARG A 340 35.24 -1.81 -2.79
C ARG A 340 35.59 -0.33 -2.61
N LYS A 341 34.66 0.60 -2.87
CA LYS A 341 34.89 2.05 -2.73
C LYS A 341 35.31 2.45 -1.31
N LEU A 342 34.78 1.76 -0.29
CA LEU A 342 35.07 2.04 1.12
C LEU A 342 36.34 1.36 1.62
N ASN A 343 37.01 0.57 0.76
CA ASN A 343 38.18 -0.25 1.10
C ASN A 343 37.98 -1.09 2.38
N ASN A 344 36.76 -1.59 2.58
CA ASN A 344 36.38 -2.25 3.82
C ASN A 344 36.55 -3.77 3.72
N ALA A 345 37.75 -4.25 4.08
CA ALA A 345 38.08 -5.67 4.03
C ALA A 345 37.26 -6.55 5.02
N LEU A 346 36.60 -5.96 6.02
CA LEU A 346 35.80 -6.70 7.00
C LEU A 346 34.53 -7.28 6.40
N VAL A 347 34.00 -6.68 5.34
CA VAL A 347 32.82 -7.18 4.60
C VAL A 347 33.08 -8.60 4.10
N PHE A 348 34.25 -8.86 3.53
CA PHE A 348 34.63 -10.17 3.01
C PHE A 348 34.90 -11.23 4.09
N LYS A 349 35.07 -10.81 5.34
CA LYS A 349 35.17 -11.73 6.50
C LYS A 349 33.81 -12.13 7.06
N ASN A 350 32.73 -11.46 6.66
CA ASN A 350 31.38 -11.78 7.10
C ASN A 350 30.91 -13.10 6.45
N GLY A 351 30.50 -14.07 7.29
CA GLY A 351 30.04 -15.38 6.82
C GLY A 351 28.83 -15.32 5.89
N LYS A 352 27.85 -14.46 6.19
CA LYS A 352 26.66 -14.28 5.32
C LYS A 352 27.03 -13.69 3.97
N PHE A 353 27.96 -12.75 3.95
CA PHE A 353 28.48 -12.17 2.71
C PHE A 353 29.18 -13.23 1.85
N ARG A 354 29.97 -14.11 2.49
CA ARG A 354 30.60 -15.25 1.81
C ARG A 354 29.57 -16.22 1.24
N ASN A 355 28.50 -16.54 1.98
CA ASN A 355 27.43 -17.40 1.50
C ASN A 355 26.80 -16.87 0.21
N VAL A 356 26.56 -15.55 0.12
CA VAL A 356 26.04 -14.93 -1.11
C VAL A 356 27.05 -15.07 -2.26
N CYS A 357 28.34 -14.89 -2.00
CA CYS A 357 29.38 -15.07 -3.03
C CYS A 357 29.42 -16.51 -3.54
N GLU A 358 29.39 -17.50 -2.64
CA GLU A 358 29.37 -18.93 -2.99
C GLU A 358 28.11 -19.28 -3.79
N ALA A 359 26.94 -18.79 -3.37
CA ALA A 359 25.69 -18.97 -4.10
C ALA A 359 25.73 -18.32 -5.50
N THR A 360 26.38 -17.16 -5.64
CA THR A 360 26.57 -16.48 -6.92
C THR A 360 27.46 -17.27 -7.88
N VAL A 361 28.57 -17.84 -7.40
CA VAL A 361 29.43 -18.70 -8.21
C VAL A 361 28.68 -19.95 -8.68
N ASN A 362 27.83 -20.50 -7.80
CA ASN A 362 27.00 -21.66 -8.13
C ASN A 362 25.83 -21.34 -9.08
N LEU A 363 25.46 -20.07 -9.27
CA LEU A 363 24.48 -19.68 -10.30
C LEU A 363 25.06 -19.82 -11.70
N GLU A 364 26.33 -19.45 -11.90
CA GLU A 364 27.01 -19.55 -13.20
C GLU A 364 27.11 -21.01 -13.67
N SER A 365 27.31 -21.96 -12.74
CA SER A 365 27.35 -23.39 -13.08
C SER A 365 25.98 -23.98 -13.42
N LYS A 366 24.88 -23.32 -13.03
CA LYS A 366 23.50 -23.79 -13.24
C LYS A 366 22.81 -23.21 -14.48
N ASN A 367 23.16 -22.00 -14.93
CA ASN A 367 22.32 -21.21 -15.85
C ASN A 367 22.81 -21.01 -17.30
N PHE A 368 23.89 -21.67 -17.75
CA PHE A 368 24.32 -21.59 -19.17
C PHE A 368 23.56 -22.51 -20.15
N GLN A 369 22.36 -23.00 -19.79
CA GLN A 369 21.51 -23.74 -20.74
C GLN A 369 20.47 -22.88 -21.49
N PHE A 370 20.30 -21.59 -21.15
CA PHE A 370 19.28 -20.72 -21.75
C PHE A 370 19.84 -19.53 -22.55
N LEU A 371 21.16 -19.45 -22.74
CA LEU A 371 21.81 -18.46 -23.61
C LEU A 371 22.14 -19.09 -24.99
N VAL A 372 21.11 -19.46 -25.74
CA VAL A 372 21.22 -19.55 -27.20
C VAL A 372 20.01 -18.79 -27.79
N PRO A 373 20.23 -17.61 -28.40
CA PRO A 373 19.20 -17.01 -29.22
C PRO A 373 19.07 -17.85 -30.50
N VAL A 374 17.86 -18.33 -30.80
CA VAL A 374 17.49 -18.76 -32.16
C VAL A 374 16.89 -17.57 -32.89
#